data_AF-A0A2N1PTH6-F1
#
_entry.id   AF-A0A2N1PTH6-F1
#
_cell.length_a   1.000
_cell.length_b   1.000
_cell.length_c   1.000
_cell.angle_alpha   90.00
_cell.angle_beta   90.00
_cell.angle_gamma   90.00
#
_symmetry.space_group_name_H-M   'P 1'
#
loop_
_entity.id
_entity.type
_entity.pdbx_description
1 polymer ?
#
loop_
_entity_poly.entity_id
_entity_poly.type
_entity_poly.pdbx_seq_one_letter_code
_entity_poly.pdbx_strand_id
1 'polypeptide(L)'
;MSTMMENRPPFRTLLGHALVRDDKGEEMHKSKGNAIWFEDAAETMGADIMRWLFCSHDPTLNINFGYDSAREIRGKFVNTLWNTYSFFVNYARLVSFIPSEEPVSLGQRPLFDRWILSELMFTVKRVLHGFETFNARQATKAIEDFVEKLSNWYIRHCRRRFWKSDSNQDTKNAFNTLYHVLQTLIKLIAPVMPFMAEEMYQNLVRCPCSQKRRQDLHLPAGWQGRDHRKGRPEHRAFQSSWNQYGPGGRSVAPPGPESHKRTPTGGNDERLSAQFTASQKGAWFPDRGPHSIKIFL
;
A
#
# COMPACT_ATOMS: atom_id res chain seq x y z
N MET A 1 -1.86 -30.35 -20.69
CA MET A 1 -2.34 -30.01 -22.06
C MET A 1 -1.53 -28.93 -22.75
N SER A 2 -1.16 -27.80 -22.11
CA SER A 2 -0.40 -26.70 -22.75
C SER A 2 0.86 -27.13 -23.53
N THR A 3 1.77 -27.90 -22.93
CA THR A 3 3.01 -28.31 -23.59
C THR A 3 2.78 -29.28 -24.75
N MET A 4 1.84 -30.21 -24.60
CA MET A 4 1.58 -31.26 -25.59
C MET A 4 0.70 -30.77 -26.76
N MET A 5 -0.26 -29.87 -26.50
CA MET A 5 -1.25 -29.41 -27.48
C MET A 5 -0.85 -28.09 -28.14
N GLU A 6 -0.21 -27.20 -27.40
CA GLU A 6 0.04 -25.81 -27.83
C GLU A 6 1.54 -25.46 -27.85
N ASN A 7 2.41 -26.44 -27.51
CA ASN A 7 3.86 -26.29 -27.44
C ASN A 7 4.32 -25.01 -26.70
N ARG A 8 3.62 -24.65 -25.62
CA ARG A 8 3.92 -23.47 -24.78
C ARG A 8 3.85 -23.80 -23.29
N PRO A 9 4.62 -23.10 -22.42
CA PRO A 9 4.51 -23.29 -20.97
C PRO A 9 3.13 -22.84 -20.45
N PRO A 10 2.51 -23.59 -19.51
CA PRO A 10 1.17 -23.29 -18.99
C PRO A 10 1.11 -22.03 -18.09
N PHE A 11 2.24 -21.60 -17.55
CA PHE A 11 2.36 -20.42 -16.69
C PHE A 11 3.62 -19.64 -17.04
N ARG A 12 3.59 -18.32 -16.82
CA ARG A 12 4.76 -17.43 -16.97
C ARG A 12 5.60 -17.34 -15.70
N THR A 13 4.94 -17.40 -14.55
CA THR A 13 5.55 -17.31 -13.22
C THR A 13 4.86 -18.33 -12.33
N LEU A 14 5.65 -19.14 -11.62
CA LEU A 14 5.17 -20.10 -10.64
C LEU A 14 5.77 -19.74 -9.29
N LEU A 15 4.91 -19.49 -8.31
CA LEU A 15 5.31 -19.29 -6.93
C LEU A 15 5.01 -20.56 -6.15
N GLY A 16 6.06 -21.28 -5.74
CA GLY A 16 5.95 -22.38 -4.80
C GLY A 16 6.03 -21.87 -3.36
N HIS A 17 5.38 -22.56 -2.45
CA HIS A 17 5.54 -22.36 -1.01
C HIS A 17 5.83 -23.69 -0.32
N ALA A 18 6.57 -23.63 0.79
CA ALA A 18 6.86 -24.78 1.64
C ALA A 18 5.65 -25.17 2.50
N LEU A 19 5.82 -26.20 3.33
CA LEU A 19 4.73 -26.79 4.10
C LEU A 19 4.38 -25.94 5.33
N VAL A 20 3.11 -26.02 5.71
CA VAL A 20 2.60 -25.49 6.97
C VAL A 20 2.75 -26.57 8.03
N ARG A 21 3.34 -26.21 9.16
CA ARG A 21 3.56 -27.07 10.33
C ARG A 21 2.80 -26.52 11.52
N ASP A 22 2.65 -27.33 12.57
CA ASP A 22 2.09 -26.85 13.82
C ASP A 22 3.06 -25.89 14.55
N ASP A 23 2.64 -25.35 15.70
CA ASP A 23 3.43 -24.41 16.51
C ASP A 23 4.78 -25.01 16.96
N LYS A 24 4.86 -26.34 17.08
CA LYS A 24 6.06 -27.08 17.50
C LYS A 24 6.93 -27.50 16.31
N GLY A 25 6.53 -27.22 15.08
CA GLY A 25 7.24 -27.58 13.86
C GLY A 25 7.06 -29.04 13.44
N GLU A 26 6.01 -29.71 13.91
CA GLU A 26 5.60 -31.03 13.47
C GLU A 26 4.58 -30.93 12.32
N GLU A 27 4.44 -31.99 11.54
CA GLU A 27 3.41 -32.04 10.49
C GLU A 27 2.01 -32.09 11.10
N MET A 28 1.09 -31.34 10.50
CA MET A 28 -0.31 -31.30 10.93
C MET A 28 -1.05 -32.54 10.42
N HIS A 29 -1.48 -33.40 11.35
CA HIS A 29 -2.19 -34.64 11.04
C HIS A 29 -3.50 -34.70 11.83
N LYS A 30 -4.61 -35.00 11.15
CA LYS A 30 -5.93 -35.14 11.80
C LYS A 30 -5.92 -36.19 12.92
N SER A 31 -5.22 -37.30 12.71
CA SER A 31 -5.09 -38.40 13.68
C SER A 31 -4.26 -38.04 14.91
N LYS A 32 -3.32 -37.09 14.79
CA LYS A 32 -2.46 -36.64 15.89
C LYS A 32 -3.15 -35.56 16.74
N GLY A 33 -4.26 -35.00 16.26
CA GLY A 33 -5.02 -33.96 16.97
C GLY A 33 -4.37 -32.58 16.98
N ASN A 34 -3.28 -32.37 16.22
CA ASN A 34 -2.58 -31.09 16.09
C ASN A 34 -3.02 -30.28 14.85
N ALA A 35 -4.00 -30.77 14.09
CA ALA A 35 -4.57 -30.04 12.98
C ALA A 35 -5.43 -28.86 13.49
N ILE A 36 -5.16 -27.66 12.98
CA ILE A 36 -5.94 -26.46 13.28
C ILE A 36 -6.91 -26.24 12.13
N TRP A 37 -8.20 -26.21 12.44
CA TRP A 37 -9.24 -25.91 11.46
C TRP A 37 -9.25 -24.43 11.11
N PHE A 38 -9.55 -24.11 9.84
CA PHE A 38 -9.48 -22.74 9.35
C PHE A 38 -10.49 -21.85 10.06
N GLU A 39 -11.70 -22.35 10.31
CA GLU A 39 -12.79 -21.62 10.95
C GLU A 39 -12.38 -21.19 12.37
N ASP A 40 -11.88 -22.14 13.18
CA ASP A 40 -11.41 -21.87 14.55
C ASP A 40 -10.23 -20.88 14.56
N ALA A 41 -9.30 -21.04 13.61
CA ALA A 41 -8.17 -20.13 13.46
C ALA A 41 -8.62 -18.73 13.04
N ALA A 42 -9.58 -18.62 12.11
CA ALA A 42 -10.10 -17.33 11.64
C ALA A 42 -10.82 -16.56 12.75
N GLU A 43 -11.62 -17.25 13.56
CA GLU A 43 -12.32 -16.65 14.69
C GLU A 43 -11.37 -16.22 15.81
N THR A 44 -10.36 -17.03 16.11
CA THR A 44 -9.46 -16.78 17.25
C THR A 44 -8.30 -15.84 16.89
N MET A 45 -7.62 -16.10 15.77
CA MET A 45 -6.46 -15.34 15.33
C MET A 45 -6.87 -14.08 14.56
N GLY A 46 -7.93 -14.14 13.77
CA GLY A 46 -8.35 -13.11 12.82
C GLY A 46 -7.76 -13.35 11.42
N ALA A 47 -8.62 -13.23 10.40
CA ALA A 47 -8.25 -13.47 9.00
C ALA A 47 -7.07 -12.61 8.52
N ASP A 48 -7.03 -11.33 8.88
CA ASP A 48 -5.96 -10.41 8.48
C ASP A 48 -4.60 -10.78 9.11
N ILE A 49 -4.61 -11.24 10.37
CA ILE A 49 -3.38 -11.66 11.06
C ILE A 49 -2.82 -12.92 10.41
N MET A 50 -3.68 -13.88 10.03
CA MET A 50 -3.25 -15.05 9.28
C MET A 50 -2.64 -14.67 7.93
N ARG A 51 -3.28 -13.78 7.17
CA ARG A 51 -2.74 -13.29 5.89
C ARG A 51 -1.38 -12.63 6.08
N TRP A 52 -1.25 -11.79 7.09
CA TRP A 52 0.02 -11.15 7.42
C TRP A 52 1.11 -12.16 7.79
N LEU A 53 0.77 -13.19 8.59
CA LEU A 53 1.68 -14.29 8.93
C LEU A 53 2.27 -14.94 7.68
N PHE A 54 1.43 -15.34 6.71
CA PHE A 54 1.89 -15.93 5.46
C PHE A 54 2.71 -14.95 4.60
N CYS A 55 2.27 -13.69 4.50
CA CYS A 55 2.96 -12.70 3.68
C CYS A 55 4.27 -12.18 4.29
N SER A 56 4.46 -12.28 5.60
CA SER A 56 5.70 -11.90 6.31
C SER A 56 6.75 -13.01 6.32
N HIS A 57 6.33 -14.24 6.03
CA HIS A 57 7.20 -15.41 6.04
C HIS A 57 7.91 -15.63 4.71
N ASP A 58 9.01 -16.37 4.75
CA ASP A 58 9.72 -16.79 3.55
C ASP A 58 9.01 -18.00 2.91
N PRO A 59 8.52 -17.91 1.67
CA PRO A 59 7.81 -19.04 1.05
C PRO A 59 8.70 -20.27 0.85
N THR A 60 10.03 -20.13 0.86
CA THR A 60 10.95 -21.26 0.69
C THR A 60 11.11 -22.11 1.96
N LEU A 61 10.71 -21.58 3.12
CA LEU A 61 10.87 -22.23 4.42
C LEU A 61 9.51 -22.69 4.96
N ASN A 62 9.49 -23.84 5.64
CA ASN A 62 8.29 -24.27 6.34
C ASN A 62 7.85 -23.21 7.35
N ILE A 63 6.55 -22.96 7.43
CA ILE A 63 5.97 -22.00 8.36
C ILE A 63 5.35 -22.75 9.53
N ASN A 64 5.69 -22.35 10.75
CA ASN A 64 4.99 -22.82 11.94
C ASN A 64 3.73 -21.99 12.09
N PHE A 65 2.58 -22.64 11.98
CA PHE A 65 1.28 -22.03 12.11
C PHE A 65 0.71 -22.39 13.48
N GLY A 66 0.63 -21.38 14.34
CA GLY A 66 0.18 -21.52 15.71
C GLY A 66 -0.34 -20.21 16.28
N TYR A 67 -1.02 -20.31 17.42
CA TYR A 67 -1.61 -19.15 18.09
C TYR A 67 -0.54 -18.22 18.68
N ASP A 68 0.65 -18.74 18.99
CA ASP A 68 1.74 -17.92 19.52
C ASP A 68 2.36 -17.02 18.43
N SER A 69 2.59 -17.54 17.22
CA SER A 69 3.05 -16.71 16.08
C SER A 69 2.04 -15.60 15.73
N ALA A 70 0.74 -15.94 15.76
CA ALA A 70 -0.32 -14.94 15.55
C ALA A 70 -0.35 -13.89 16.67
N ARG A 71 -0.12 -14.29 17.92
CA ARG A 71 -0.03 -13.38 19.08
C ARG A 71 1.16 -12.42 18.94
N GLU A 72 2.30 -12.90 18.45
CA GLU A 72 3.49 -12.07 18.22
C GLU A 72 3.21 -10.97 17.20
N ILE A 73 2.64 -11.32 16.04
CA ILE A 73 2.28 -10.34 14.99
C ILE A 73 1.26 -9.33 15.53
N ARG A 74 0.26 -9.82 16.27
CA ARG A 74 -0.75 -8.97 16.89
C ARG A 74 -0.10 -7.95 17.84
N GLY A 75 0.80 -8.41 18.69
CA GLY A 75 1.50 -7.59 19.68
C GLY A 75 2.44 -6.56 19.06
N LYS A 76 3.30 -6.99 18.14
CA LYS A 76 4.36 -6.13 17.57
C LYS A 76 3.82 -5.13 16.55
N PHE A 77 2.98 -5.60 15.63
CA PHE A 77 2.57 -4.81 14.48
C PHE A 77 1.15 -4.28 14.60
N VAL A 78 0.15 -5.16 14.76
CA VAL A 78 -1.27 -4.76 14.73
C VAL A 78 -1.59 -3.77 15.85
N ASN A 79 -1.17 -4.07 17.08
CA ASN A 79 -1.39 -3.17 18.22
C ASN A 79 -0.70 -1.82 18.02
N THR A 80 0.52 -1.80 17.48
CA THR A 80 1.26 -0.56 17.21
C THR A 80 0.56 0.29 16.16
N LEU A 81 0.09 -0.33 15.08
CA LEU A 81 -0.70 0.32 14.03
C LEU A 81 -2.01 0.88 14.60
N TRP A 82 -2.77 0.05 15.33
CA TRP A 82 -4.05 0.44 15.91
C TRP A 82 -3.91 1.55 16.95
N ASN A 83 -2.89 1.51 17.79
CA ASN A 83 -2.60 2.56 18.76
C ASN A 83 -2.23 3.88 18.08
N THR A 84 -1.43 3.83 17.01
CA THR A 84 -1.07 5.00 16.19
C THR A 84 -2.31 5.64 15.56
N TYR A 85 -3.19 4.80 15.00
CA TYR A 85 -4.45 5.23 14.41
C TYR A 85 -5.42 5.80 15.45
N SER A 86 -5.62 5.10 16.57
CA SER A 86 -6.49 5.52 17.67
C SER A 86 -6.02 6.84 18.28
N PHE A 87 -4.70 7.03 18.43
CA PHE A 87 -4.11 8.30 18.82
C PHE A 87 -4.57 9.42 17.87
N PHE A 88 -4.38 9.25 16.56
CA PHE A 88 -4.81 10.26 15.59
C PHE A 88 -6.30 10.57 15.70
N VAL A 89 -7.16 9.56 15.69
CA VAL A 89 -8.63 9.73 15.72
C VAL A 89 -9.09 10.46 16.98
N ASN A 90 -8.55 10.09 18.15
CA ASN A 90 -8.92 10.71 19.42
C ASN A 90 -8.58 12.21 19.44
N TYR A 91 -7.37 12.58 19.02
CA TYR A 91 -6.95 13.98 19.00
C TYR A 91 -7.62 14.78 17.88
N ALA A 92 -7.81 14.17 16.70
CA ALA A 92 -8.50 14.80 15.58
C ALA A 92 -9.97 15.14 15.94
N ARG A 93 -10.63 14.29 16.73
CA ARG A 93 -11.99 14.53 17.23
C ARG A 93 -12.03 15.73 18.18
N LEU A 94 -11.06 15.87 19.08
CA LEU A 94 -11.01 16.98 20.04
C LEU A 94 -10.90 18.35 19.36
N VAL A 95 -10.14 18.44 18.28
CA VAL A 95 -9.93 19.69 17.54
C VAL A 95 -10.88 19.88 16.35
N SER A 96 -11.86 18.98 16.16
CA SER A 96 -12.76 18.96 15.00
C SER A 96 -12.01 19.10 13.67
N PHE A 97 -10.94 18.31 13.51
CA PHE A 97 -10.07 18.38 12.34
C PHE A 97 -10.83 18.10 11.05
N ILE A 98 -10.70 19.00 10.07
CA ILE A 98 -11.22 18.83 8.72
C ILE A 98 -10.02 18.60 7.79
N PRO A 99 -9.98 17.49 7.04
CA PRO A 99 -8.94 17.26 6.06
C PRO A 99 -8.94 18.40 5.02
N SER A 100 -7.82 19.10 4.90
CA SER A 100 -7.64 20.08 3.84
C SER A 100 -7.43 19.35 2.51
N GLU A 101 -8.13 19.78 1.46
CA GLU A 101 -7.90 19.29 0.09
C GLU A 101 -6.57 19.83 -0.48
N GLU A 102 -6.08 20.95 0.05
CA GLU A 102 -4.82 21.54 -0.39
C GLU A 102 -3.61 20.96 0.38
N PRO A 103 -2.64 20.33 -0.30
CA PRO A 103 -1.44 19.83 0.33
C PRO A 103 -0.53 21.01 0.72
N VAL A 104 -0.33 21.21 2.03
CA VAL A 104 0.63 22.21 2.53
C VAL A 104 2.02 21.93 1.94
N SER A 105 2.63 22.94 1.32
CA SER A 105 3.94 22.86 0.67
C SER A 105 5.01 22.26 1.59
N LEU A 106 5.80 21.32 1.06
CA LEU A 106 6.84 20.60 1.82
C LEU A 106 7.89 21.55 2.44
N GLY A 107 8.15 22.70 1.80
CA GLY A 107 9.14 23.67 2.28
C GLY A 107 8.72 24.41 3.56
N GLN A 108 7.42 24.46 3.86
CA GLN A 108 6.87 25.14 5.04
C GLN A 108 6.66 24.20 6.23
N ARG A 109 7.00 22.91 6.07
CA ARG A 109 6.82 21.90 7.13
C ARG A 109 8.08 21.77 8.00
N PRO A 110 7.91 21.55 9.31
CA PRO A 110 9.02 21.23 10.21
C PRO A 110 9.83 20.01 9.74
N LEU A 111 11.08 19.94 10.18
CA LEU A 111 12.04 18.90 9.79
C LEU A 111 11.51 17.47 10.00
N PHE A 112 10.88 17.21 11.16
CA PHE A 112 10.32 15.88 11.47
C PHE A 112 9.16 15.48 10.56
N ASP A 113 8.31 16.42 10.15
CA ASP A 113 7.20 16.17 9.22
C ASP A 113 7.74 15.85 7.82
N ARG A 114 8.81 16.53 7.40
CA ARG A 114 9.50 16.23 6.13
C ARG A 114 10.19 14.87 6.17
N TRP A 115 10.82 14.53 7.29
CA TRP A 115 11.47 13.24 7.48
C TRP A 115 10.47 12.09 7.36
N ILE A 116 9.34 12.14 8.07
CA ILE A 116 8.36 11.04 8.00
C ILE A 116 7.74 10.89 6.61
N LEU A 117 7.55 11.99 5.88
CA LEU A 117 7.08 11.95 4.49
C LEU A 117 8.13 11.36 3.55
N SER A 118 9.42 11.67 3.76
CA SER A 118 10.51 11.06 3.01
C SER A 118 10.61 9.56 3.27
N GLU A 119 10.51 9.14 4.54
CA GLU A 119 10.45 7.73 4.92
C GLU A 119 9.24 7.03 4.30
N LEU A 120 8.07 7.67 4.31
CA LEU A 120 6.86 7.13 3.66
C LEU A 120 7.09 6.87 2.17
N MET A 121 7.69 7.81 1.45
CA MET A 121 7.98 7.64 0.02
C MET A 121 8.98 6.51 -0.24
N PHE A 122 9.98 6.34 0.63
CA PHE A 122 10.90 5.21 0.55
C PHE A 122 10.18 3.88 0.79
N THR A 123 9.30 3.83 1.79
CA THR A 123 8.47 2.65 2.08
C THR A 123 7.56 2.31 0.92
N VAL A 124 6.85 3.29 0.33
CA VAL A 124 5.99 3.08 -0.84
C VAL A 124 6.77 2.41 -1.98
N LYS A 125 7.97 2.91 -2.29
CA LYS A 125 8.82 2.32 -3.34
C LYS A 125 9.20 0.88 -3.03
N ARG A 126 9.60 0.58 -1.77
CA ARG A 126 9.96 -0.78 -1.35
C ARG A 126 8.79 -1.74 -1.40
N VAL A 127 7.60 -1.31 -0.98
CA VAL A 127 6.39 -2.11 -1.01
C VAL A 127 5.96 -2.41 -2.44
N LEU A 128 5.94 -1.40 -3.32
CA LEU A 128 5.61 -1.59 -4.73
C LEU A 128 6.59 -2.56 -5.40
N HIS A 129 7.89 -2.36 -5.17
CA HIS A 129 8.91 -3.26 -5.69
C HIS A 129 8.75 -4.70 -5.18
N GLY A 130 8.40 -4.88 -3.89
CA GLY A 130 8.10 -6.19 -3.32
C GLY A 130 6.93 -6.86 -4.02
N PHE A 131 5.84 -6.15 -4.29
CA PHE A 131 4.71 -6.72 -5.02
C PHE A 131 5.01 -6.99 -6.50
N GLU A 132 5.75 -6.12 -7.19
CA GLU A 132 6.18 -6.33 -8.58
C GLU A 132 7.08 -7.56 -8.74
N THR A 133 7.90 -7.86 -7.73
CA THR A 133 8.83 -9.00 -7.72
C THR A 133 8.25 -10.25 -7.04
N PHE A 134 6.96 -10.24 -6.70
CA PHE A 134 6.28 -11.31 -5.96
C PHE A 134 6.93 -11.64 -4.59
N ASN A 135 7.67 -10.69 -4.01
CA ASN A 135 8.28 -10.80 -2.68
C ASN A 135 7.41 -10.10 -1.63
N ALA A 136 6.36 -10.79 -1.18
CA ALA A 136 5.45 -10.28 -0.15
C ALA A 136 6.15 -9.99 1.18
N ARG A 137 7.18 -10.77 1.54
CA ARG A 137 7.97 -10.61 2.77
C ARG A 137 8.70 -9.27 2.80
N GLN A 138 9.27 -8.86 1.67
CA GLN A 138 9.93 -7.56 1.57
C GLN A 138 8.93 -6.41 1.77
N ALA A 139 7.73 -6.54 1.19
CA ALA A 139 6.67 -5.54 1.30
C ALA A 139 6.15 -5.42 2.74
N THR A 140 5.79 -6.54 3.38
CA THR A 140 5.29 -6.56 4.76
C THR A 140 6.32 -6.04 5.75
N LYS A 141 7.58 -6.48 5.65
CA LYS A 141 8.68 -5.98 6.50
C LYS A 141 8.89 -4.48 6.36
N ALA A 142 8.85 -3.95 5.13
CA ALA A 142 8.98 -2.50 4.92
C ALA A 142 7.85 -1.71 5.58
N ILE A 143 6.64 -2.26 5.64
CA ILE A 143 5.49 -1.67 6.34
C ILE A 143 5.69 -1.73 7.85
N GLU A 144 6.12 -2.87 8.40
CA GLU A 144 6.41 -3.03 9.84
C GLU A 144 7.46 -2.02 10.31
N ASP A 145 8.60 -1.96 9.60
CA ASP A 145 9.70 -1.03 9.88
C ASP A 145 9.18 0.43 9.89
N PHE A 146 8.30 0.78 8.97
CA PHE A 146 7.73 2.13 8.88
C PHE A 146 6.75 2.42 10.01
N VAL A 147 5.88 1.48 10.37
CA VAL A 147 4.93 1.65 11.48
C VAL A 147 5.68 1.81 12.80
N GLU A 148 6.77 1.08 12.99
CA GLU A 148 7.65 1.27 14.14
C GLU A 148 8.24 2.69 14.17
N LYS A 149 8.81 3.16 13.05
CA LYS A 149 9.33 4.54 12.94
C LYS A 149 8.26 5.59 13.21
N LEU A 150 7.05 5.39 12.69
CA LEU A 150 5.92 6.29 12.88
C LEU A 150 5.53 6.39 14.37
N SER A 151 5.40 5.26 15.05
CA SER A 151 5.01 5.22 16.47
C SER A 151 6.14 5.69 17.40
N ASN A 152 7.32 5.08 17.28
CA ASN A 152 8.43 5.28 18.23
C ASN A 152 9.14 6.61 18.05
N TRP A 153 9.29 7.09 16.81
CA TRP A 153 10.01 8.32 16.53
C TRP A 153 9.04 9.47 16.26
N TYR A 154 8.19 9.37 15.25
CA TYR A 154 7.37 10.52 14.85
C TYR A 154 6.35 10.93 15.93
N ILE A 155 5.47 10.01 16.35
CA ILE A 155 4.41 10.33 17.33
C ILE A 155 5.01 10.72 18.67
N ARG A 156 6.04 10.00 19.15
CA ARG A 156 6.70 10.30 20.42
C ARG A 156 7.26 11.73 20.46
N HIS A 157 7.95 12.16 19.40
CA HIS A 157 8.54 13.51 19.34
C HIS A 157 7.49 14.60 19.05
N CYS A 158 6.44 14.27 18.28
CA CYS A 158 5.40 15.24 17.92
C CYS A 158 4.25 15.33 18.93
N ARG A 159 4.21 14.49 19.98
CA ARG A 159 3.08 14.41 20.94
C ARG A 159 2.66 15.76 21.53
N ARG A 160 3.62 16.65 21.84
CA ARG A 160 3.34 17.99 22.38
C ARG A 160 2.58 18.89 21.37
N ARG A 161 2.78 18.68 20.07
CA ARG A 161 2.10 19.43 19.00
C ARG A 161 0.63 19.05 18.90
N PHE A 162 0.27 17.82 19.25
CA PHE A 162 -1.12 17.34 19.26
C PHE A 162 -1.90 17.77 20.52
N TRP A 163 -1.22 18.14 21.61
CA TRP A 163 -1.87 18.55 22.87
C TRP A 163 -2.18 20.04 22.95
N LYS A 164 -1.40 20.90 22.30
CA LYS A 164 -1.61 22.34 22.37
C LYS A 164 -2.86 22.73 21.56
N SER A 165 -3.86 23.26 22.26
CA SER A 165 -5.13 23.76 21.71
C SER A 165 -5.01 25.07 20.95
N ASP A 166 -3.82 25.69 20.94
CA ASP A 166 -3.61 26.87 20.10
C ASP A 166 -3.74 26.45 18.63
N SER A 167 -4.61 27.16 17.92
CA SER A 167 -4.82 27.09 16.47
C SER A 167 -3.60 27.58 15.69
N ASN A 168 -2.42 27.08 16.04
CA ASN A 168 -1.17 27.35 15.37
C ASN A 168 -1.11 26.54 14.08
N GLN A 169 -0.62 27.19 13.02
CA GLN A 169 -0.40 26.56 11.72
C GLN A 169 0.45 25.28 11.83
N ASP A 170 1.37 25.23 12.80
CA ASP A 170 2.19 24.05 13.09
C ASP A 170 1.36 22.82 13.50
N THR A 171 0.38 23.00 14.39
CA THR A 171 -0.51 21.92 14.82
C THR A 171 -1.34 21.40 13.65
N LYS A 172 -1.89 22.29 12.82
CA LYS A 172 -2.62 21.92 11.60
C LYS A 172 -1.74 21.14 10.62
N ASN A 173 -0.49 21.57 10.45
CA ASN A 173 0.48 20.89 9.59
C ASN A 173 0.81 19.47 10.11
N ALA A 174 0.92 19.29 11.43
CA ALA A 174 1.14 17.96 12.05
C ALA A 174 -0.03 17.01 11.77
N PHE A 175 -1.28 17.45 11.98
CA PHE A 175 -2.47 16.66 11.68
C PHE A 175 -2.60 16.32 10.20
N ASN A 176 -2.38 17.29 9.30
CA ASN A 176 -2.38 17.05 7.86
C ASN A 176 -1.30 16.04 7.43
N THR A 177 -0.11 16.11 8.04
CA THR A 177 0.98 15.17 7.76
C THR A 177 0.59 13.75 8.20
N LEU A 178 0.14 13.59 9.45
CA LEU A 178 -0.24 12.29 9.99
C LEU A 178 -1.44 11.68 9.26
N TYR A 179 -2.43 12.50 8.88
CA TYR A 179 -3.55 12.07 8.05
C TYR A 179 -3.08 11.52 6.70
N HIS A 180 -2.22 12.24 5.98
CA HIS A 180 -1.68 11.79 4.69
C HIS A 180 -0.87 10.49 4.83
N VAL A 181 -0.06 10.39 5.90
CA VAL A 181 0.71 9.18 6.21
C VAL A 181 -0.23 7.99 6.45
N LEU A 182 -1.23 8.13 7.32
CA LEU A 182 -2.19 7.07 7.63
C LEU A 182 -3.00 6.67 6.40
N GLN A 183 -3.47 7.63 5.61
CA GLN A 183 -4.22 7.36 4.38
C GLN A 183 -3.39 6.56 3.37
N THR A 184 -2.11 6.91 3.22
CA THR A 184 -1.19 6.18 2.33
C THR A 184 -0.89 4.79 2.88
N LEU A 185 -0.65 4.68 4.19
CA LEU A 185 -0.37 3.42 4.86
C LEU A 185 -1.54 2.43 4.71
N ILE A 186 -2.78 2.90 4.87
CA ILE A 186 -4.00 2.10 4.67
C ILE A 186 -4.04 1.50 3.26
N LYS A 187 -3.68 2.28 2.24
CA LYS A 187 -3.62 1.78 0.85
C LYS A 187 -2.52 0.72 0.67
N LEU A 188 -1.39 0.86 1.36
CA LEU A 188 -0.30 -0.12 1.29
C LEU A 188 -0.64 -1.45 1.99
N ILE A 189 -1.38 -1.40 3.10
CA ILE A 189 -1.78 -2.62 3.82
C ILE A 189 -2.99 -3.33 3.20
N ALA A 190 -3.83 -2.63 2.43
CA ALA A 190 -5.08 -3.16 1.89
C ALA A 190 -4.96 -4.49 1.11
N PRO A 191 -3.90 -4.74 0.29
CA PRO A 191 -3.74 -6.02 -0.40
C PRO A 191 -3.51 -7.21 0.55
N VAL A 192 -2.98 -6.96 1.76
CA VAL A 192 -2.61 -8.01 2.72
C VAL A 192 -3.64 -8.11 3.86
N MET A 193 -4.08 -6.99 4.43
CA MET A 193 -5.05 -6.89 5.53
C MET A 193 -6.29 -6.08 5.11
N PRO A 194 -7.16 -6.65 4.26
CA PRO A 194 -8.29 -5.92 3.68
C PRO A 194 -9.31 -5.46 4.74
N PHE A 195 -9.58 -6.25 5.79
CA PHE A 195 -10.65 -5.91 6.73
C PHE A 195 -10.27 -4.71 7.61
N MET A 196 -9.06 -4.74 8.16
CA MET A 196 -8.52 -3.64 8.96
C MET A 196 -8.33 -2.38 8.12
N ALA A 197 -7.81 -2.52 6.90
CA ALA A 197 -7.65 -1.39 6.00
C ALA A 197 -8.98 -0.72 5.68
N GLU A 198 -10.02 -1.51 5.41
CA GLU A 198 -11.36 -1.00 5.14
C GLU A 198 -11.95 -0.29 6.36
N GLU A 199 -11.86 -0.88 7.56
CA GLU A 199 -12.35 -0.25 8.79
C GLU A 199 -11.70 1.12 9.04
N MET A 200 -10.36 1.19 8.93
CA MET A 200 -9.61 2.43 9.07
C MET A 200 -9.98 3.44 7.98
N TYR A 201 -10.12 2.99 6.72
CA TYR A 201 -10.47 3.84 5.59
C TYR A 201 -11.86 4.46 5.73
N GLN A 202 -12.86 3.66 6.13
CA GLN A 202 -14.22 4.13 6.34
C GLN A 202 -14.28 5.23 7.42
N ASN A 203 -13.55 5.07 8.52
CA ASN A 203 -13.52 6.08 9.56
C ASN A 203 -12.75 7.34 9.14
N LEU A 204 -11.57 7.19 8.52
CA LEU A 204 -10.70 8.32 8.19
C LEU A 204 -11.15 9.12 6.96
N VAL A 205 -11.60 8.44 5.91
CA VAL A 205 -11.78 9.06 4.59
C VAL A 205 -13.26 9.26 4.26
N ARG A 206 -14.13 8.29 4.60
CA ARG A 206 -15.57 8.46 4.38
C ARG A 206 -16.24 9.32 5.45
N CYS A 207 -15.68 9.39 6.66
CA CYS A 207 -16.30 10.07 7.80
C CYS A 207 -16.01 11.58 8.04
N PRO A 208 -15.09 12.32 7.37
CA PRO A 208 -14.88 13.72 7.74
C PRO A 208 -15.78 14.78 7.07
N CYS A 209 -16.47 14.50 5.95
CA CYS A 209 -17.05 15.61 5.15
C CYS A 209 -18.27 15.28 4.27
N SER A 210 -19.03 14.21 4.53
CA SER A 210 -20.23 13.93 3.71
C SER A 210 -21.46 14.78 4.04
N GLN A 211 -21.38 15.78 4.94
CA GLN A 211 -22.48 16.75 5.09
C GLN A 211 -22.71 17.57 3.81
N LYS A 212 -21.67 17.86 3.02
CA LYS A 212 -21.83 18.49 1.70
C LYS A 212 -22.28 17.51 0.61
N ARG A 213 -22.15 16.20 0.86
CA ARG A 213 -22.56 15.12 -0.05
C ARG A 213 -23.94 14.53 0.28
N ARG A 214 -24.55 14.95 1.40
CA ARG A 214 -25.87 14.50 1.88
C ARG A 214 -27.03 15.41 1.43
N GLN A 215 -26.76 16.59 0.87
CA GLN A 215 -27.85 17.46 0.40
C GLN A 215 -28.53 16.95 -0.88
N ASP A 216 -27.89 16.06 -1.65
CA ASP A 216 -28.43 15.60 -2.94
C ASP A 216 -28.99 14.17 -2.93
N LEU A 217 -29.12 13.51 -1.77
CA LEU A 217 -29.74 12.19 -1.72
C LEU A 217 -30.66 12.08 -0.50
N HIS A 218 -31.96 12.25 -0.76
CA HIS A 218 -33.02 12.06 0.22
C HIS A 218 -33.00 10.63 0.77
N LEU A 219 -32.41 10.41 1.95
CA LEU A 219 -32.68 9.24 2.79
C LEU A 219 -32.69 9.64 4.28
N PRO A 220 -33.68 9.16 5.06
CA PRO A 220 -34.02 9.72 6.37
C PRO A 220 -33.00 9.37 7.46
N ALA A 221 -32.92 10.29 8.43
CA ALA A 221 -32.14 10.20 9.65
C ALA A 221 -32.52 8.97 10.48
N GLY A 222 -31.52 8.17 10.89
CA GLY A 222 -31.73 7.04 11.79
C GLY A 222 -30.50 6.13 11.91
N TRP A 223 -29.48 6.58 12.65
CA TRP A 223 -28.41 5.70 13.12
C TRP A 223 -28.36 5.73 14.66
N GLN A 224 -29.27 4.96 15.27
CA GLN A 224 -29.00 4.31 16.54
C GLN A 224 -28.42 2.91 16.22
N GLY A 225 -27.45 2.49 17.05
CA GLY A 225 -26.52 1.40 16.78
C GLY A 225 -27.15 0.12 16.25
N ARG A 226 -26.46 -0.56 15.33
CA ARG A 226 -26.88 -1.87 14.82
C ARG A 226 -25.75 -2.87 14.70
N ASP A 227 -26.09 -4.03 15.25
CA ASP A 227 -25.45 -5.33 15.43
C ASP A 227 -24.78 -5.91 14.16
N HIS A 228 -23.66 -6.60 14.36
CA HIS A 228 -22.73 -7.09 13.32
C HIS A 228 -23.12 -8.44 12.68
N ARG A 229 -24.34 -8.94 12.85
CA ARG A 229 -24.71 -10.32 12.46
C ARG A 229 -25.31 -10.54 11.06
N LYS A 230 -25.29 -9.59 10.12
CA LYS A 230 -25.79 -9.84 8.75
C LYS A 230 -24.84 -9.31 7.66
N GLY A 231 -24.37 -10.23 6.82
CA GLY A 231 -23.48 -9.99 5.68
C GLY A 231 -24.06 -9.00 4.67
N ARG A 232 -23.16 -8.23 4.02
CA ARG A 232 -23.53 -7.12 3.14
C ARG A 232 -22.98 -7.25 1.71
N PRO A 233 -23.76 -6.89 0.67
CA PRO A 233 -23.40 -7.06 -0.75
C PRO A 233 -22.80 -5.79 -1.41
N GLU A 234 -21.85 -5.10 -0.77
CA GLU A 234 -21.50 -3.70 -1.16
C GLU A 234 -20.13 -3.52 -1.85
N HIS A 235 -19.50 -4.60 -2.32
CA HIS A 235 -18.18 -4.55 -2.96
C HIS A 235 -18.09 -3.82 -4.33
N ARG A 236 -19.20 -3.36 -4.92
CA ARG A 236 -19.20 -2.75 -6.28
C ARG A 236 -18.94 -1.25 -6.34
N ALA A 237 -19.11 -0.50 -5.25
CA ALA A 237 -19.03 0.97 -5.28
C ALA A 237 -17.58 1.51 -5.30
N PHE A 238 -16.57 0.67 -5.05
CA PHE A 238 -15.17 1.08 -5.06
C PHE A 238 -14.58 1.17 -6.48
N GLN A 239 -15.08 0.37 -7.43
CA GLN A 239 -14.56 0.31 -8.81
C GLN A 239 -14.97 1.52 -9.67
N SER A 240 -16.15 2.10 -9.44
CA SER A 240 -16.72 3.14 -10.32
C SER A 240 -16.07 4.53 -10.13
N SER A 241 -15.61 4.86 -8.92
CA SER A 241 -14.93 6.14 -8.64
C SER A 241 -13.54 6.26 -9.29
N TRP A 242 -12.97 5.15 -9.77
CA TRP A 242 -11.63 5.11 -10.37
C TRP A 242 -11.60 5.44 -11.87
N ASN A 243 -12.73 5.38 -12.57
CA ASN A 243 -12.79 5.62 -14.01
C ASN A 243 -12.80 7.10 -14.41
N GLN A 244 -12.95 8.03 -13.46
CA GLN A 244 -13.13 9.46 -13.77
C GLN A 244 -11.80 10.22 -14.03
N TYR A 245 -10.64 9.59 -13.83
CA TYR A 245 -9.31 10.21 -14.03
C TYR A 245 -8.37 9.38 -14.94
N GLY A 246 -8.90 8.69 -15.95
CA GLY A 246 -8.11 8.00 -16.98
C GLY A 246 -8.00 8.81 -18.29
N PRO A 247 -6.84 8.84 -18.98
CA PRO A 247 -6.69 9.56 -20.24
C PRO A 247 -7.22 8.74 -21.42
N GLY A 248 -7.94 9.39 -22.33
CA GLY A 248 -7.94 9.02 -23.75
C GLY A 248 -9.29 8.58 -24.34
N GLY A 249 -10.03 9.56 -24.87
CA GLY A 249 -10.87 9.33 -26.05
C GLY A 249 -10.03 8.85 -27.23
N ARG A 250 -10.59 7.93 -28.02
CA ARG A 250 -9.95 7.35 -29.21
C ARG A 250 -9.94 8.36 -30.36
N SER A 251 -8.75 8.68 -30.87
CA SER A 251 -8.57 9.29 -32.19
C SER A 251 -8.26 8.18 -33.20
N VAL A 252 -9.05 8.11 -34.27
CA VAL A 252 -8.85 7.21 -35.42
C VAL A 252 -7.90 7.91 -36.40
N ALA A 253 -6.91 7.19 -36.92
CA ALA A 253 -6.03 7.69 -37.99
C ALA A 253 -6.25 6.88 -39.30
N PRO A 254 -6.17 7.52 -40.49
CA PRO A 254 -6.54 6.93 -41.78
C PRO A 254 -5.40 6.12 -42.44
N PRO A 255 -5.67 5.33 -43.50
CA PRO A 255 -4.67 4.43 -44.10
C PRO A 255 -3.68 5.20 -45.00
N GLY A 256 -2.45 4.70 -45.06
CA GLY A 256 -1.36 5.27 -45.86
C GLY A 256 -1.29 4.75 -47.31
N PRO A 257 -0.46 5.36 -48.18
CA PRO A 257 -0.14 4.82 -49.49
C PRO A 257 1.32 4.33 -49.63
N GLU A 258 1.54 3.65 -50.75
CA GLU A 258 2.59 2.68 -51.10
C GLU A 258 3.99 3.24 -51.47
N SER A 259 4.91 2.27 -51.59
CA SER A 259 6.32 2.20 -52.00
C SER A 259 6.94 3.25 -52.96
N HIS A 260 8.24 3.55 -52.75
CA HIS A 260 9.29 3.36 -53.77
C HIS A 260 10.76 3.51 -53.26
N LYS A 261 11.57 2.49 -53.61
CA LYS A 261 13.00 2.36 -54.01
C LYS A 261 14.18 3.16 -53.37
N ARG A 262 15.27 2.38 -53.24
CA ARG A 262 16.66 2.58 -52.75
C ARG A 262 17.49 3.69 -53.44
N THR A 263 18.52 4.18 -52.73
CA THR A 263 19.97 4.13 -53.10
C THR A 263 20.90 4.49 -51.90
N PRO A 264 22.16 3.99 -51.85
CA PRO A 264 23.11 4.28 -50.77
C PRO A 264 24.40 5.03 -51.23
N THR A 265 24.90 5.92 -50.38
CA THR A 265 26.28 6.47 -50.37
C THR A 265 26.54 6.91 -48.92
N GLY A 266 27.65 6.70 -48.21
CA GLY A 266 29.05 6.44 -48.56
C GLY A 266 29.90 7.55 -47.92
N GLY A 267 30.86 7.23 -47.04
CA GLY A 267 31.97 8.15 -46.70
C GLY A 267 32.37 8.27 -45.23
N ASN A 268 33.63 7.94 -44.96
CA ASN A 268 34.43 8.03 -43.72
C ASN A 268 34.62 9.46 -43.16
N ASP A 269 35.04 9.55 -41.87
CA ASP A 269 36.35 10.09 -41.42
C ASP A 269 36.36 10.21 -39.88
N GLU A 270 37.16 9.40 -39.17
CA GLU A 270 38.54 9.66 -38.70
C GLU A 270 38.74 10.87 -37.75
N ARG A 271 39.05 10.51 -36.49
CA ARG A 271 40.05 11.08 -35.56
C ARG A 271 40.02 12.58 -35.25
N LEU A 272 40.00 12.91 -33.94
CA LEU A 272 41.12 13.58 -33.24
C LEU A 272 40.81 13.86 -31.74
N SER A 273 41.69 13.31 -30.90
CA SER A 273 42.25 13.84 -29.63
C SER A 273 41.44 14.81 -28.74
N ALA A 274 41.21 14.40 -27.48
CA ALA A 274 40.86 15.28 -26.37
C ALA A 274 41.83 15.08 -25.19
N GLN A 275 42.56 16.15 -24.86
CA GLN A 275 43.02 16.48 -23.51
C GLN A 275 42.67 17.96 -23.29
N PHE A 276 41.82 18.25 -22.32
CA PHE A 276 42.02 19.23 -21.23
C PHE A 276 40.71 19.48 -20.45
N THR A 277 40.80 19.12 -19.17
CA THR A 277 40.10 19.53 -17.94
C THR A 277 38.87 20.45 -17.93
N ALA A 278 37.93 20.01 -17.08
CA ALA A 278 37.11 20.76 -16.11
C ALA A 278 35.93 21.61 -16.60
N SER A 279 34.70 21.16 -16.33
CA SER A 279 33.75 21.85 -15.43
C SER A 279 32.45 21.04 -15.30
N GLN A 280 31.76 21.28 -14.18
CA GLN A 280 30.62 20.54 -13.67
C GLN A 280 29.33 20.60 -14.52
N LYS A 281 28.59 19.49 -14.43
CA LYS A 281 27.12 19.36 -14.32
C LYS A 281 26.25 19.72 -15.53
N GLY A 282 25.76 18.66 -16.18
CA GLY A 282 24.53 18.64 -16.96
C GLY A 282 24.13 17.19 -17.27
N ALA A 283 22.82 16.97 -17.41
CA ALA A 283 22.15 15.76 -17.92
C ALA A 283 21.84 14.62 -16.94
N TRP A 284 20.66 14.76 -16.31
CA TRP A 284 19.78 13.67 -15.92
C TRP A 284 19.20 12.97 -17.17
N PHE A 285 19.15 11.62 -17.11
CA PHE A 285 18.49 10.62 -17.98
C PHE A 285 19.09 10.28 -19.36
N PRO A 286 19.27 8.97 -19.60
CA PRO A 286 18.77 8.36 -20.82
C PRO A 286 17.73 7.26 -20.52
N ASP A 287 16.59 7.43 -21.17
CA ASP A 287 15.82 6.44 -21.93
C ASP A 287 15.94 4.95 -21.57
N ARG A 288 14.82 4.35 -21.14
CA ARG A 288 14.50 2.93 -21.37
C ARG A 288 13.02 2.78 -21.72
N GLY A 289 12.81 2.16 -22.87
CA GLY A 289 11.52 1.90 -23.51
C GLY A 289 10.61 0.87 -22.81
N PRO A 290 9.57 0.39 -23.53
CA PRO A 290 8.25 0.20 -22.95
C PRO A 290 8.01 -1.25 -22.49
N HIS A 291 8.08 -1.48 -21.18
CA HIS A 291 7.44 -2.63 -20.55
C HIS A 291 6.68 -2.18 -19.30
N SER A 292 5.56 -1.50 -19.52
CA SER A 292 4.57 -1.24 -18.48
C SER A 292 3.72 -2.50 -18.27
N ILE A 293 4.11 -3.30 -17.27
CA ILE A 293 3.23 -4.30 -16.67
C ILE A 293 2.14 -3.52 -15.92
N LYS A 294 0.96 -3.44 -16.53
CA LYS A 294 -0.27 -3.02 -15.87
C LYS A 294 -0.64 -4.12 -14.87
N ILE A 295 -0.46 -3.86 -13.58
CA ILE A 295 -1.07 -4.66 -12.53
C ILE A 295 -2.56 -4.28 -12.50
N PHE A 296 -3.41 -5.17 -13.02
CA PHE A 296 -4.84 -5.19 -12.72
C PHE A 296 -5.05 -6.15 -11.53
N LEU A 297 -5.82 -5.67 -10.55
CA LEU A 297 -6.64 -6.51 -9.66
C LEU A 297 -7.72 -7.22 -10.47
#